data_AF-M8BR76-F1
#
_entry.id   AF-M8BR76-F1
#
_cell.length_a   1.000
_cell.length_b   1.000
_cell.length_c   1.000
_cell.angle_alpha   90.00
_cell.angle_beta   90.00
_cell.angle_gamma   90.00
#
_symmetry.space_group_name_H-M   'P 1'
#
loop_
_entity.id
_entity.type
_entity.pdbx_description
1 polymer ?
#
loop_
_entity_poly.entity_id
_entity_poly.type
_entity_poly.pdbx_seq_one_letter_code
_entity_poly.pdbx_strand_id
1 'polypeptide(L)'
;MASRALTPFQFAAILLVALFAKCNAGSIAVYWGQNDGEVSLAKTCASGNYKFVVVAFLPKFGKGQKPELNLAGHCDPSSGGCKSLSKDIHSCQRRGVKVLLSLGGADGSYGLSSRGDARQVAMYLWNTFLGGTSSSSRPLGDAVLDGIDFDIEKGGSKFWGDLARDLKNLDKGVLLSAAPQCPFPDQWDDGAIRTGLFDFVWGTPKYGGVMLWAKFYDDRIGYSSAIKSHV
;
A
#
# COMPACT_ATOMS: atom_id res chain seq x y z
N MET A 1 -29.96 -37.53 -30.09
CA MET A 1 -29.72 -36.11 -29.77
C MET A 1 -28.62 -35.61 -30.68
N ALA A 2 -28.91 -34.71 -31.63
CA ALA A 2 -27.92 -34.20 -32.57
C ALA A 2 -27.12 -33.06 -31.93
N SER A 3 -25.79 -33.19 -31.87
CA SER A 3 -24.92 -32.09 -31.46
C SER A 3 -24.89 -31.06 -32.58
N ARG A 4 -25.28 -29.81 -32.28
CA ARG A 4 -25.12 -28.70 -33.21
C ARG A 4 -23.66 -28.26 -33.18
N ALA A 5 -22.95 -28.41 -34.29
CA ALA A 5 -21.61 -27.88 -34.45
C ALA A 5 -21.67 -26.34 -34.44
N LEU A 6 -20.80 -25.72 -33.63
CA LEU A 6 -20.63 -24.27 -33.59
C LEU A 6 -20.14 -23.75 -34.94
N THR A 7 -20.72 -22.65 -35.41
CA THR A 7 -20.29 -22.02 -36.66
C THR A 7 -18.93 -21.32 -36.49
N PRO A 8 -18.13 -21.14 -37.56
CA PRO A 8 -16.81 -20.49 -37.48
C PRO A 8 -16.84 -19.10 -36.85
N PHE A 9 -17.93 -18.36 -37.06
CA PHE A 9 -18.14 -17.04 -36.45
C PHE A 9 -18.31 -17.09 -34.93
N GLN A 10 -19.03 -18.11 -34.42
CA GLN A 10 -19.19 -18.32 -32.99
C GLN A 10 -17.87 -18.73 -32.32
N PHE A 11 -17.03 -19.51 -33.00
CA PHE A 11 -15.68 -19.82 -32.53
C PHE A 11 -14.78 -18.59 -32.46
N ALA A 12 -14.79 -17.74 -33.49
CA ALA A 12 -14.01 -16.50 -33.50
C ALA A 12 -14.46 -15.53 -32.39
N ALA A 13 -15.77 -15.40 -32.16
CA ALA A 13 -16.32 -14.57 -31.09
C ALA A 13 -15.92 -15.08 -29.69
N ILE A 14 -15.94 -16.40 -29.45
CA ILE A 14 -15.51 -16.99 -28.17
C ILE A 14 -14.01 -16.77 -27.93
N LEU A 15 -13.16 -16.93 -28.95
CA LEU A 15 -11.72 -16.66 -28.85
C LEU A 15 -11.44 -15.18 -28.56
N LEU A 16 -12.17 -14.25 -29.19
CA LEU A 16 -12.09 -12.82 -28.88
C LEU A 16 -12.50 -12.53 -27.44
N VAL A 17 -13.62 -13.08 -26.95
CA VAL A 17 -14.06 -12.90 -25.55
C VAL A 17 -13.04 -13.48 -24.56
N ALA A 18 -12.45 -14.65 -24.85
CA ALA A 18 -11.41 -15.25 -24.02
C ALA A 18 -10.11 -14.42 -23.98
N LEU A 19 -9.73 -13.76 -25.09
CA LEU A 19 -8.61 -12.82 -25.14
C LEU A 19 -8.86 -11.54 -24.31
N PHE A 20 -10.13 -11.16 -24.11
CA PHE A 20 -10.52 -10.04 -23.24
C PHE A 20 -10.81 -10.45 -21.79
N ALA A 21 -10.93 -11.75 -21.51
CA ALA A 21 -11.11 -12.27 -20.17
C ALA A 21 -9.79 -12.16 -19.40
N LYS A 22 -9.53 -10.98 -18.81
CA LYS A 22 -8.50 -10.81 -17.80
C LYS A 22 -8.92 -11.59 -16.56
N CYS A 23 -8.43 -12.82 -16.41
CA CYS A 23 -8.38 -13.45 -15.11
C CYS A 23 -7.30 -12.70 -14.33
N ASN A 24 -7.70 -11.73 -13.52
CA ASN A 24 -6.76 -11.10 -12.60
C ASN A 24 -6.36 -12.18 -11.59
N ALA A 25 -5.19 -12.77 -11.79
CA ALA A 25 -4.49 -13.46 -10.72
C ALA A 25 -4.39 -12.47 -9.55
N GLY A 26 -4.82 -12.92 -8.38
CA GLY A 26 -4.62 -12.22 -7.13
C GLY A 26 -3.15 -11.90 -6.92
N SER A 27 -2.89 -10.91 -6.06
CA SER A 27 -1.53 -10.51 -5.72
C SER A 27 -1.27 -10.72 -4.24
N ILE A 28 0.00 -10.94 -3.88
CA ILE A 28 0.40 -10.91 -2.48
C ILE A 28 0.93 -9.51 -2.16
N ALA A 29 0.39 -8.93 -1.10
CA ALA A 29 0.91 -7.73 -0.47
C ALA A 29 1.44 -8.10 0.92
N VAL A 30 2.46 -7.38 1.42
CA VAL A 30 3.06 -7.67 2.73
C VAL A 30 3.48 -6.39 3.45
N TYR A 31 3.18 -6.28 4.74
CA TYR A 31 3.75 -5.24 5.60
C TYR A 31 5.19 -5.57 5.97
N TRP A 32 6.05 -4.56 5.93
CA TRP A 32 7.48 -4.62 6.27
C TRP A 32 7.87 -3.41 7.12
N GLY A 33 8.71 -3.60 8.13
CA GLY A 33 9.33 -2.52 8.88
C GLY A 33 9.03 -2.49 10.38
N GLN A 34 8.36 -3.49 10.94
CA GLN A 34 7.93 -3.49 12.35
C GLN A 34 8.56 -4.61 13.18
N ASN A 35 9.58 -5.30 12.66
CA ASN A 35 10.28 -6.34 13.41
C ASN A 35 11.74 -6.50 12.96
N ASP A 36 12.66 -6.36 13.91
CA ASP A 36 14.12 -6.38 13.66
C ASP A 36 14.64 -7.69 13.06
N GLY A 37 13.87 -8.78 13.13
CA GLY A 37 14.20 -10.06 12.50
C GLY A 37 13.83 -10.17 11.03
N GLU A 38 13.23 -9.15 10.42
CA GLU A 38 12.87 -9.15 9.00
C GLU A 38 14.12 -9.08 8.11
N VAL A 39 14.08 -9.79 6.99
CA VAL A 39 15.08 -9.59 5.94
C VAL A 39 14.99 -8.17 5.36
N SER A 40 16.07 -7.68 4.74
CA SER A 40 16.07 -6.34 4.15
C SER A 40 14.97 -6.17 3.10
N LEU A 41 14.51 -4.93 2.90
CA LEU A 41 13.49 -4.59 1.92
C LEU A 41 13.87 -5.07 0.51
N ALA A 42 15.13 -4.92 0.10
CA ALA A 42 15.59 -5.46 -1.18
C ALA A 42 15.46 -6.99 -1.29
N LYS A 43 15.77 -7.73 -0.21
CA LYS A 43 15.62 -9.19 -0.18
C LYS A 43 14.16 -9.61 -0.21
N THR A 44 13.30 -8.91 0.53
CA THR A 44 11.84 -9.08 0.50
C THR A 44 11.33 -9.01 -0.94
N CYS A 45 11.69 -7.97 -1.69
CA CYS A 45 11.28 -7.81 -3.08
C CYS A 45 11.95 -8.81 -4.04
N ALA A 46 13.19 -9.21 -3.75
CA ALA A 46 13.92 -10.19 -4.57
C ALA A 46 13.36 -11.62 -4.47
N SER A 47 12.55 -11.95 -3.45
CA SER A 47 11.82 -13.22 -3.36
C SER A 47 10.90 -13.47 -4.56
N GLY A 48 10.43 -12.38 -5.19
CA GLY A 48 9.44 -12.41 -6.26
C GLY A 48 8.05 -12.83 -5.79
N ASN A 49 7.78 -12.93 -4.48
CA ASN A 49 6.50 -13.39 -3.95
C ASN A 49 5.45 -12.28 -3.90
N TYR A 50 5.86 -11.02 -3.77
CA TYR A 50 4.96 -9.91 -3.51
C TYR A 50 4.85 -8.98 -4.71
N LYS A 51 3.63 -8.52 -4.97
CA LYS A 51 3.38 -7.43 -5.91
C LYS A 51 3.44 -6.07 -5.23
N PHE A 52 3.11 -6.03 -3.94
CA PHE A 52 3.15 -4.84 -3.11
C PHE A 52 3.96 -5.11 -1.84
N VAL A 53 4.80 -4.16 -1.45
CA VAL A 53 5.38 -4.11 -0.12
C VAL A 53 4.93 -2.80 0.53
N VAL A 54 4.35 -2.91 1.71
CA VAL A 54 3.81 -1.80 2.47
C VAL A 54 4.77 -1.49 3.61
N VAL A 55 5.48 -0.37 3.49
CA VAL A 55 6.47 0.08 4.48
C VAL A 55 5.71 0.69 5.67
N ALA A 56 5.78 0.00 6.79
CA ALA A 56 5.07 0.29 8.03
C ALA A 56 6.05 0.85 9.07
N PHE A 57 5.86 2.05 9.63
CA PHE A 57 4.73 2.98 9.46
C PHE A 57 5.17 4.45 9.54
N LEU A 58 4.25 5.36 9.17
CA LEU A 58 4.18 6.73 9.65
C LEU A 58 3.13 6.81 10.79
N PRO A 59 3.48 6.47 12.05
CA PRO A 59 2.52 6.37 13.15
C PRO A 59 2.26 7.71 13.88
N LYS A 60 2.80 8.82 13.37
CA LYS A 60 2.63 10.14 13.97
C LYS A 60 2.44 11.19 12.90
N PHE A 61 1.28 11.87 12.87
CA PHE A 61 0.95 12.94 11.90
C PHE A 61 -0.41 13.60 12.19
N GLY A 62 -0.67 14.77 11.61
CA GLY A 62 -1.95 15.50 11.75
C GLY A 62 -2.10 16.22 13.10
N LYS A 63 -3.18 16.98 13.29
CA LYS A 63 -3.41 17.79 14.52
C LYS A 63 -2.24 18.74 14.84
N GLY A 64 -1.56 19.24 13.82
CA GLY A 64 -0.42 20.16 13.96
C GLY A 64 0.88 19.52 14.46
N GLN A 65 0.92 18.20 14.67
CA GLN A 65 2.14 17.53 15.12
C GLN A 65 3.13 17.30 13.97
N LYS A 66 4.43 17.33 14.28
CA LYS A 66 5.48 16.98 13.32
C LYS A 66 5.37 15.49 12.98
N PRO A 67 5.22 15.11 11.70
CA PRO A 67 5.15 13.71 11.35
C PRO A 67 6.46 12.96 11.58
N GLU A 68 6.36 11.68 11.93
CA GLU A 68 7.51 10.85 12.32
C GLU A 68 7.35 9.44 11.76
N LEU A 69 8.39 8.99 11.05
CA LEU A 69 8.49 7.62 10.53
C LEU A 69 8.98 6.71 11.66
N ASN A 70 8.52 5.47 11.72
CA ASN A 70 9.05 4.45 12.62
C ASN A 70 9.14 3.13 11.86
N LEU A 71 10.36 2.63 11.69
CA LEU A 71 10.66 1.35 11.03
C LEU A 71 11.38 0.40 12.00
N ALA A 72 10.96 0.39 13.27
CA ALA A 72 11.59 -0.37 14.35
C ALA A 72 13.12 -0.19 14.36
N GLY A 73 13.88 -1.28 14.44
CA GLY A 73 15.35 -1.28 14.39
C GLY A 73 15.96 -1.25 12.98
N HIS A 74 15.16 -1.14 11.90
CA HIS A 74 15.71 -1.16 10.54
C HIS A 74 16.50 0.10 10.18
N CYS A 75 16.12 1.26 10.74
CA CYS A 75 16.84 2.51 10.59
C CYS A 75 16.35 3.54 11.60
N ASP A 76 17.17 4.57 11.84
CA ASP A 76 16.78 5.73 12.62
C ASP A 76 16.52 6.95 11.71
N PRO A 77 15.28 7.44 11.61
CA PRO A 77 14.96 8.63 10.82
C PRO A 77 15.54 9.92 11.40
N SER A 78 15.76 9.99 12.72
CA SER A 78 16.22 11.20 13.40
C SER A 78 17.67 11.54 13.09
N SER A 79 18.52 10.53 12.92
CA SER A 79 19.90 10.65 12.41
C SER A 79 19.99 10.67 10.88
N GLY A 80 18.86 10.48 10.16
CA GLY A 80 18.84 10.36 8.69
C GLY A 80 19.33 9.00 8.18
N GLY A 81 19.49 7.99 9.06
CA GLY A 81 19.94 6.65 8.71
C GLY A 81 19.02 5.90 7.74
N CYS A 82 17.74 6.28 7.69
CA CYS A 82 16.76 5.69 6.76
C CYS A 82 16.99 6.04 5.28
N LYS A 83 17.86 7.00 4.95
CA LYS A 83 18.18 7.33 3.55
C LYS A 83 18.80 6.16 2.80
N SER A 84 19.45 5.24 3.53
CA SER A 84 20.02 4.00 2.99
C SER A 84 18.97 3.11 2.32
N LEU A 85 17.71 3.15 2.78
CA LEU A 85 16.60 2.39 2.22
C LEU A 85 16.20 2.84 0.81
N SER A 86 16.62 4.03 0.35
CA SER A 86 16.35 4.49 -1.02
C SER A 86 16.77 3.45 -2.07
N LYS A 87 17.96 2.84 -1.88
CA LYS A 87 18.49 1.82 -2.79
C LYS A 87 17.62 0.56 -2.83
N ASP A 88 17.08 0.17 -1.68
CA ASP A 88 16.22 -1.00 -1.56
C ASP A 88 14.86 -0.75 -2.21
N ILE A 89 14.28 0.44 -2.01
CA ILE A 89 13.03 0.87 -2.66
C ILE A 89 13.19 0.86 -4.19
N HIS A 90 14.25 1.47 -4.72
CA HIS A 90 14.55 1.43 -6.16
C HIS A 90 14.76 0.01 -6.68
N SER A 91 15.36 -0.88 -5.87
CA SER A 91 15.50 -2.31 -6.20
C SER A 91 14.15 -3.01 -6.32
N CYS A 92 13.22 -2.75 -5.40
CA CYS A 92 11.85 -3.25 -5.46
C CYS A 92 11.11 -2.76 -6.71
N GLN A 93 11.15 -1.46 -6.97
CA GLN A 93 10.44 -0.83 -8.08
C GLN A 93 10.96 -1.31 -9.44
N ARG A 94 12.28 -1.48 -9.61
CA ARG A 94 12.86 -2.09 -10.83
C ARG A 94 12.42 -3.53 -11.07
N ARG A 95 11.98 -4.24 -10.04
CA ARG A 95 11.40 -5.59 -10.14
C ARG A 95 9.89 -5.58 -10.37
N GLY A 96 9.28 -4.40 -10.50
CA GLY A 96 7.84 -4.24 -10.68
C GLY A 96 7.03 -4.46 -9.40
N VAL A 97 7.69 -4.45 -8.23
CA VAL A 97 7.05 -4.44 -6.91
C VAL A 97 6.71 -3.00 -6.55
N LYS A 98 5.46 -2.76 -6.19
CA LYS A 98 4.97 -1.44 -5.75
C LYS A 98 5.28 -1.24 -4.27
N VAL A 99 5.85 -0.09 -3.92
CA VAL A 99 6.21 0.24 -2.54
C VAL A 99 5.33 1.36 -2.04
N LEU A 100 4.52 1.08 -1.02
CA LEU A 100 3.58 2.01 -0.39
C LEU A 100 4.10 2.40 0.99
N LEU A 101 3.85 3.63 1.45
CA LEU A 101 4.02 3.99 2.87
C LEU A 101 2.69 3.84 3.58
N SER A 102 2.67 3.12 4.69
CA SER A 102 1.46 3.02 5.52
C SER A 102 1.39 4.09 6.59
N LEU A 103 0.21 4.71 6.71
CA LEU A 103 -0.16 5.63 7.75
C LEU A 103 -0.87 4.86 8.86
N GLY A 104 -0.55 5.18 10.11
CA GLY A 104 -1.29 4.68 11.27
C GLY A 104 -0.60 3.52 11.96
N GLY A 105 -1.27 2.36 12.00
CA GLY A 105 -0.94 1.18 12.80
C GLY A 105 -1.48 1.23 14.23
N ALA A 106 -1.40 0.11 14.93
CA ALA A 106 -1.93 -0.06 16.30
C ALA A 106 -1.37 0.97 17.31
N ASP A 107 -0.10 1.35 17.15
CA ASP A 107 0.62 2.28 18.03
C ASP A 107 0.72 3.71 17.47
N GLY A 108 1.25 4.64 18.26
CA GLY A 108 1.48 6.03 17.84
C GLY A 108 0.35 7.03 18.11
N SER A 109 0.48 8.21 17.51
CA SER A 109 -0.35 9.40 17.76
C SER A 109 -0.72 10.05 16.44
N TYR A 110 -1.90 9.77 15.92
CA TYR A 110 -2.35 10.30 14.64
C TYR A 110 -3.85 10.66 14.63
N GLY A 111 -4.29 11.25 13.53
CA GLY A 111 -5.66 11.63 13.28
C GLY A 111 -5.76 13.02 12.67
N LEU A 112 -6.91 13.30 12.07
CA LEU A 112 -7.17 14.55 11.35
C LEU A 112 -8.22 15.38 12.08
N SER A 113 -7.97 16.68 12.21
CA SER A 113 -8.83 17.62 12.95
C SER A 113 -9.76 18.44 12.05
N SER A 114 -9.43 18.58 10.76
CA SER A 114 -10.21 19.32 9.78
C SER A 114 -9.81 18.93 8.35
N ARG A 115 -10.58 19.41 7.36
CA ARG A 115 -10.17 19.33 5.94
C ARG A 115 -8.84 20.04 5.67
N GLY A 116 -8.59 21.16 6.35
CA GLY A 116 -7.32 21.88 6.23
C GLY A 116 -6.14 21.11 6.81
N ASP A 117 -6.36 20.34 7.87
CA ASP A 117 -5.37 19.42 8.44
C ASP A 117 -5.09 18.24 7.49
N ALA A 118 -6.14 17.63 6.92
CA ALA A 118 -6.01 16.60 5.88
C ALA A 118 -5.17 17.09 4.70
N ARG A 119 -5.43 18.30 4.21
CA ARG A 119 -4.66 18.92 3.11
C ARG A 119 -3.19 19.14 3.48
N GLN A 120 -2.90 19.59 4.70
CA GLN A 120 -1.53 19.75 5.17
C GLN A 120 -0.79 18.42 5.24
N VAL A 121 -1.43 17.37 5.73
CA VAL A 121 -0.87 16.01 5.73
C VAL A 121 -0.64 15.52 4.30
N ALA A 122 -1.59 15.73 3.38
CA ALA A 122 -1.43 15.37 1.97
C ALA A 122 -0.20 16.03 1.34
N MET A 123 -0.03 17.34 1.55
CA MET A 123 1.12 18.09 1.04
C MET A 123 2.44 17.62 1.67
N TYR A 124 2.43 17.28 2.97
CA TYR A 124 3.59 16.71 3.63
C TYR A 124 3.99 15.38 3.01
N LEU A 125 3.06 14.44 2.85
CA LEU A 125 3.29 13.14 2.22
C LEU A 125 3.81 13.30 0.79
N TRP A 126 3.19 14.20 0.03
CA TRP A 126 3.58 14.47 -1.35
C TRP A 126 5.02 14.93 -1.48
N ASN A 127 5.42 15.92 -0.69
CA ASN A 127 6.76 16.50 -0.75
C ASN A 127 7.83 15.64 -0.08
N THR A 128 7.45 14.75 0.84
CA THR A 128 8.40 13.98 1.65
C THR A 128 8.62 12.57 1.12
N PHE A 129 7.59 11.93 0.57
CA PHE A 129 7.62 10.51 0.19
C PHE A 129 7.16 10.23 -1.24
N LEU A 130 6.42 11.14 -1.88
CA LEU A 130 5.93 10.99 -3.25
C LEU A 130 6.62 11.99 -4.20
N GLY A 131 5.94 12.45 -5.26
CA GLY A 131 6.54 13.20 -6.37
C GLY A 131 6.82 14.68 -6.11
N GLY A 132 6.53 15.21 -4.92
CA GLY A 132 6.79 16.61 -4.60
C GLY A 132 8.28 16.90 -4.35
N THR A 133 8.73 18.08 -4.77
CA THR A 133 10.15 18.49 -4.74
C THR A 133 10.45 19.55 -3.68
N SER A 134 9.47 19.98 -2.89
CA SER A 134 9.63 21.10 -1.95
C SER A 134 10.34 20.74 -0.64
N SER A 135 10.63 19.45 -0.39
CA SER A 135 11.36 19.02 0.81
C SER A 135 12.87 18.98 0.58
N SER A 136 13.64 19.70 1.38
CA SER A 136 15.11 19.72 1.32
C SER A 136 15.77 18.47 1.91
N SER A 137 15.04 17.66 2.69
CA SER A 137 15.54 16.41 3.24
C SER A 137 14.42 15.40 3.40
N ARG A 138 14.49 14.32 2.62
CA ARG A 138 13.53 13.21 2.62
C ARG A 138 14.07 12.05 3.46
N PRO A 139 13.28 11.48 4.40
CA PRO A 139 13.73 10.41 5.30
C PRO A 139 14.20 9.16 4.56
N LEU A 140 13.58 8.82 3.43
CA LEU A 140 13.90 7.68 2.59
C LEU A 140 14.81 8.04 1.40
N GLY A 141 15.54 9.16 1.50
CA GLY A 141 16.39 9.65 0.42
C GLY A 141 15.60 10.13 -0.80
N ASP A 142 16.15 9.93 -1.98
CA ASP A 142 15.57 10.34 -3.27
C ASP A 142 14.50 9.39 -3.81
N ALA A 143 14.19 8.31 -3.09
CA ALA A 143 13.11 7.40 -3.48
C ALA A 143 11.75 8.12 -3.49
N VAL A 144 10.99 7.85 -4.54
CA VAL A 144 9.59 8.26 -4.71
C VAL A 144 8.74 7.00 -4.59
N LEU A 145 7.91 6.93 -3.56
CA LEU A 145 7.04 5.79 -3.33
C LEU A 145 5.89 5.76 -4.34
N ASP A 146 5.34 4.57 -4.56
CA ASP A 146 4.24 4.36 -5.51
C ASP A 146 2.89 4.82 -4.95
N GLY A 147 2.77 4.96 -3.62
CA GLY A 147 1.54 5.42 -3.01
C GLY A 147 1.49 5.37 -1.49
N ILE A 148 0.27 5.50 -0.96
CA ILE A 148 -0.03 5.60 0.46
C ILE A 148 -1.06 4.55 0.85
N ASP A 149 -0.76 3.85 1.93
CA ASP A 149 -1.63 2.88 2.57
C ASP A 149 -2.25 3.47 3.84
N PHE A 150 -3.53 3.21 4.07
CA PHE A 150 -4.31 3.68 5.21
C PHE A 150 -4.55 2.48 6.10
N ASP A 151 -3.75 2.36 7.16
CA ASP A 151 -3.93 1.37 8.23
C ASP A 151 -4.39 2.11 9.49
N ILE A 152 -5.61 2.64 9.43
CA ILE A 152 -6.13 3.53 10.47
C ILE A 152 -6.86 2.70 11.51
N GLU A 153 -6.29 2.66 12.71
CA GLU A 153 -6.84 1.86 13.82
C GLU A 153 -7.34 2.71 15.00
N LYS A 154 -7.11 4.04 14.96
CA LYS A 154 -7.51 5.00 16.00
C LYS A 154 -7.44 6.46 15.51
N GLY A 155 -7.57 7.41 16.44
CA GLY A 155 -7.31 8.83 16.17
C GLY A 155 -8.50 9.63 15.62
N GLY A 156 -9.64 8.96 15.38
CA GLY A 156 -10.91 9.50 14.88
C GLY A 156 -11.20 9.03 13.44
N SER A 157 -12.48 8.95 13.06
CA SER A 157 -12.93 8.41 11.75
C SER A 157 -13.24 9.48 10.70
N LYS A 158 -12.86 10.74 10.96
CA LYS A 158 -13.20 11.88 10.10
C LYS A 158 -12.02 12.31 9.24
N PHE A 159 -12.34 12.87 8.08
CA PHE A 159 -11.43 13.54 7.13
C PHE A 159 -10.44 12.63 6.36
N TRP A 160 -10.42 11.32 6.61
CA TRP A 160 -9.62 10.37 5.82
C TRP A 160 -9.97 10.40 4.32
N GLY A 161 -11.26 10.52 4.00
CA GLY A 161 -11.70 10.70 2.62
C GLY A 161 -11.26 12.04 2.00
N ASP A 162 -11.06 13.08 2.81
CA ASP A 162 -10.51 14.36 2.34
C ASP A 162 -9.01 14.22 2.06
N LEU A 163 -8.26 13.53 2.92
CA LEU A 163 -6.85 13.20 2.68
C LEU A 163 -6.68 12.38 1.38
N ALA A 164 -7.51 11.36 1.16
CA ALA A 164 -7.49 10.57 -0.07
C ALA A 164 -7.77 11.42 -1.32
N ARG A 165 -8.75 12.34 -1.25
CA ARG A 165 -9.04 13.30 -2.34
C ARG A 165 -7.85 14.22 -2.61
N ASP A 166 -7.26 14.78 -1.57
CA ASP A 166 -6.13 15.71 -1.69
C ASP A 166 -4.91 15.02 -2.30
N LEU A 167 -4.62 13.76 -1.93
CA LEU A 167 -3.55 12.96 -2.55
C LEU A 167 -3.82 12.70 -4.04
N LYS A 168 -5.02 12.25 -4.42
CA LYS A 168 -5.37 12.01 -5.84
C LYS A 168 -5.43 13.30 -6.67
N ASN A 169 -5.71 14.44 -6.04
CA ASN A 169 -5.68 15.75 -6.71
C ASN A 169 -4.26 16.23 -6.99
N LEU A 170 -3.29 15.87 -6.14
CA LEU A 170 -1.88 16.17 -6.36
C LEU A 170 -1.31 15.35 -7.51
N ASP A 171 -1.64 14.06 -7.57
CA ASP A 171 -1.35 13.19 -8.70
C ASP A 171 -2.31 11.99 -8.72
N LYS A 172 -2.98 11.79 -9.86
CA LYS A 172 -3.91 10.67 -10.07
C LYS A 172 -3.20 9.31 -10.08
N GLY A 173 -1.89 9.30 -10.35
CA GLY A 173 -1.05 8.11 -10.39
C GLY A 173 -0.64 7.56 -9.02
N VAL A 174 -0.84 8.32 -7.94
CA VAL A 174 -0.58 7.87 -6.57
C VAL A 174 -1.51 6.72 -6.23
N LEU A 175 -0.96 5.55 -5.88
CA LEU A 175 -1.76 4.42 -5.43
C LEU A 175 -2.29 4.68 -4.02
N LEU A 176 -3.56 4.36 -3.79
CA LEU A 176 -4.17 4.39 -2.46
C LEU A 176 -4.64 2.99 -2.08
N SER A 177 -4.21 2.52 -0.92
CA SER A 177 -4.71 1.28 -0.31
C SER A 177 -5.24 1.53 1.09
N ALA A 178 -6.17 0.68 1.54
CA ALA A 178 -6.72 0.72 2.89
C ALA A 178 -6.69 -0.68 3.52
N ALA A 179 -6.51 -0.71 4.83
CA ALA A 179 -6.39 -1.90 5.66
C ALA A 179 -7.50 -1.94 6.72
N PRO A 180 -8.79 -1.99 6.31
CA PRO A 180 -9.89 -1.99 7.27
C PRO A 180 -9.83 -3.21 8.19
N GLN A 181 -10.31 -3.05 9.41
CA GLN A 181 -10.52 -4.15 10.36
C GLN A 181 -11.67 -5.05 9.90
N CYS A 182 -11.79 -6.21 10.55
CA CYS A 182 -12.82 -7.20 10.22
C CYS A 182 -14.28 -6.70 10.40
N PRO A 183 -14.64 -5.93 11.45
CA PRO A 183 -16.02 -5.46 11.62
C PRO A 183 -16.48 -4.54 10.47
N PHE A 184 -17.67 -4.79 9.94
CA PHE A 184 -18.24 -3.99 8.85
C PHE A 184 -19.44 -3.14 9.32
N PRO A 185 -19.54 -1.85 8.94
CA PRO A 185 -18.50 -1.07 8.27
C PRO A 185 -17.29 -0.85 9.19
N ASP A 186 -16.11 -0.66 8.60
CA ASP A 186 -14.91 -0.37 9.37
C ASP A 186 -15.07 0.93 10.15
N GLN A 187 -14.66 0.91 11.42
CA GLN A 187 -14.88 2.04 12.33
C GLN A 187 -14.12 3.30 11.91
N TRP A 188 -13.01 3.17 11.21
CA TRP A 188 -12.03 4.23 10.99
C TRP A 188 -11.98 4.69 9.54
N ASP A 189 -11.90 3.76 8.59
CA ASP A 189 -11.64 3.97 7.17
C ASP A 189 -12.89 3.95 6.28
N ASP A 190 -14.08 3.59 6.79
CA ASP A 190 -15.31 3.51 5.97
C ASP A 190 -15.55 4.79 5.16
N GLY A 191 -15.40 5.96 5.80
CA GLY A 191 -15.55 7.25 5.15
C GLY A 191 -14.55 7.50 4.01
N ALA A 192 -13.34 6.94 4.10
CA ALA A 192 -12.32 7.01 3.06
C ALA A 192 -12.60 6.02 1.94
N ILE A 193 -12.88 4.77 2.27
CA ILE A 193 -13.15 3.68 1.32
C ILE A 193 -14.35 4.03 0.43
N ARG A 194 -15.43 4.57 1.01
CA ARG A 194 -16.65 4.95 0.28
C ARG A 194 -16.47 6.10 -0.71
N THR A 195 -15.34 6.79 -0.71
CA THR A 195 -15.01 7.77 -1.77
C THR A 195 -14.81 7.12 -3.13
N GLY A 196 -14.52 5.81 -3.18
CA GLY A 196 -14.20 5.10 -4.42
C GLY A 196 -12.79 5.36 -4.96
N LEU A 197 -11.95 6.11 -4.23
CA LEU A 197 -10.62 6.52 -4.68
C LEU A 197 -9.51 5.49 -4.41
N PHE A 198 -9.79 4.49 -3.57
CA PHE A 198 -8.83 3.46 -3.20
C PHE A 198 -8.71 2.40 -4.30
N ASP A 199 -7.47 2.23 -4.77
CA ASP A 199 -7.07 1.23 -5.76
C ASP A 199 -7.15 -0.18 -5.15
N PHE A 200 -6.77 -0.31 -3.87
CA PHE A 200 -6.80 -1.57 -3.14
C PHE A 200 -7.48 -1.39 -1.78
N VAL A 201 -8.22 -2.41 -1.34
CA VAL A 201 -8.74 -2.49 0.03
C VAL A 201 -8.46 -3.90 0.50
N TRP A 202 -7.45 -4.06 1.35
CA TRP A 202 -6.94 -5.35 1.77
C TRP A 202 -8.02 -6.16 2.47
N GLY A 203 -8.03 -7.49 2.27
CA GLY A 203 -9.02 -8.38 2.87
C GLY A 203 -10.43 -8.31 2.25
N THR A 204 -10.68 -7.45 1.27
CA THR A 204 -11.97 -7.36 0.58
C THR A 204 -11.94 -8.05 -0.79
N PRO A 205 -13.11 -8.47 -1.33
CA PRO A 205 -13.21 -9.00 -2.68
C PRO A 205 -12.69 -8.04 -3.78
N LYS A 206 -12.59 -6.74 -3.48
CA LYS A 206 -12.08 -5.72 -4.42
C LYS A 206 -10.56 -5.84 -4.65
N TYR A 207 -9.79 -6.33 -3.68
CA TYR A 207 -8.34 -6.53 -3.86
C TYR A 207 -8.02 -7.80 -4.66
N GLY A 208 -8.83 -8.85 -4.53
CA GLY A 208 -8.63 -10.11 -5.27
C GLY A 208 -7.38 -10.90 -4.88
N GLY A 209 -6.58 -10.43 -3.92
CA GLY A 209 -5.32 -11.03 -3.47
C GLY A 209 -5.26 -11.31 -1.97
N VAL A 210 -4.06 -11.65 -1.49
CA VAL A 210 -3.78 -11.94 -0.08
C VAL A 210 -2.90 -10.85 0.51
N MET A 211 -3.29 -10.33 1.68
CA MET A 211 -2.46 -9.40 2.47
C MET A 211 -1.81 -10.14 3.63
N LEU A 212 -0.50 -10.02 3.77
CA LEU A 212 0.26 -10.56 4.90
C LEU A 212 0.64 -9.43 5.85
N TRP A 213 0.18 -9.53 7.09
CA TRP A 213 0.30 -8.47 8.10
C TRP A 213 1.70 -8.30 8.69
N ALA A 214 2.60 -9.27 8.49
CA ALA A 214 3.95 -9.21 9.04
C ALA A 214 4.93 -10.02 8.19
N LYS A 215 5.93 -9.34 7.61
CA LYS A 215 6.99 -10.00 6.84
C LYS A 215 7.80 -10.97 7.70
N PHE A 216 8.03 -10.64 8.97
CA PHE A 216 8.79 -11.50 9.89
C PHE A 216 8.24 -12.92 10.00
N TYR A 217 6.92 -13.08 10.15
CA TYR A 217 6.33 -14.41 10.26
C TYR A 217 6.41 -15.14 8.92
N ASP A 218 6.20 -14.42 7.82
CA ASP A 218 6.33 -14.99 6.48
C ASP A 218 7.74 -15.49 6.18
N ASP A 219 8.80 -14.79 6.63
CA ASP A 219 10.19 -15.26 6.55
C ASP A 219 10.42 -16.59 7.26
N ARG A 220 9.69 -16.85 8.35
CA ARG A 220 9.88 -18.06 9.17
C ARG A 220 9.12 -19.26 8.65
N ILE A 221 7.91 -19.05 8.15
CA ILE A 221 7.01 -20.15 7.79
C ILE A 221 6.85 -20.32 6.28
N GLY A 222 7.29 -19.35 5.48
CA GLY A 222 7.23 -19.42 4.01
C GLY A 222 5.81 -19.41 3.45
N TYR A 223 4.86 -18.74 4.12
CA TYR A 223 3.45 -18.76 3.75
C TYR A 223 3.24 -18.22 2.32
N SER A 224 3.85 -17.08 2.00
CA SER A 224 3.78 -16.46 0.67
C SER A 224 4.28 -17.40 -0.42
N SER A 225 5.37 -18.14 -0.18
CA SER A 225 5.89 -19.12 -1.13
C SER A 225 4.90 -20.28 -1.34
N ALA A 226 4.19 -20.71 -0.30
CA ALA A 226 3.20 -21.77 -0.40
C ALA A 226 1.95 -21.36 -1.19
N ILE A 227 1.51 -20.11 -1.07
CA ILE A 227 0.29 -19.62 -1.73
C ILE A 227 0.54 -18.97 -3.10
N LYS A 228 1.79 -18.65 -3.46
CA LYS A 228 2.14 -17.90 -4.68
C LYS A 228 1.58 -18.49 -5.97
N SER A 229 1.52 -19.81 -6.09
CA SER A 229 0.98 -20.49 -7.26
C SER A 229 -0.55 -20.51 -7.31
N HIS A 230 -1.22 -20.10 -6.24
CA HIS A 230 -2.68 -20.10 -6.08
C HIS A 230 -3.30 -18.71 -6.17
N VAL A 231 -2.48 -17.66 -6.24
CA VAL A 231 -2.91 -16.27 -6.33
C VAL A 231 -2.62 -15.73 -7.73
#